data_AF-A0A1H8USQ7-F1
#
_entry.id   AF-A0A1H8USQ7-F1
#
_cell.length_a   1.000
_cell.length_b   1.000
_cell.length_c   1.000
_cell.angle_alpha   90.00
_cell.angle_beta   90.00
_cell.angle_gamma   90.00
#
_symmetry.space_group_name_H-M   'P 1'
#
loop_
_entity.id
_entity.type
_entity.pdbx_description
1 polymer ?
#
loop_
_entity_poly.entity_id
_entity_poly.type
_entity_poly.pdbx_seq_one_letter_code
_entity_poly.pdbx_strand_id
1 'polypeptide(L)' 'MPAVDLATPAKSVQPGHKIRTFGERYDAGGGGINVARVISELGGKR' A
#
# COMPACT_ATOMS: atom_id res chain seq x y z
N MET A 1 -5.14 -3.24 13.84
CA MET A 1 -5.88 -4.00 12.81
C MET A 1 -4.93 -4.27 11.64
N PRO A 2 -4.82 -5.52 11.17
CA PRO A 2 -4.11 -5.83 9.93
C PRO A 2 -5.00 -5.48 8.72
N ALA A 3 -4.37 -5.04 7.64
CA ALA A 3 -5.02 -4.75 6.36
C ALA A 3 -4.20 -5.32 5.20
N VAL A 4 -4.83 -5.43 4.03
CA VAL A 4 -4.14 -5.62 2.76
C VAL A 4 -4.27 -4.30 2.01
N ASP A 5 -3.15 -3.62 1.83
CA ASP A 5 -3.09 -2.35 1.10
C ASP A 5 -2.95 -2.65 -0.40
N LEU A 6 -3.80 -2.04 -1.22
CA LEU A 6 -3.78 -2.15 -2.68
C LEU A 6 -3.37 -0.81 -3.30
N ALA A 7 -2.29 -0.81 -4.08
CA ALA A 7 -1.85 0.35 -4.84
C ALA A 7 -1.84 0.01 -6.34
N THR A 8 -2.34 0.92 -7.18
CA THR A 8 -2.36 0.73 -8.63
C THR A 8 -2.30 2.07 -9.37
N PRO A 9 -1.50 2.20 -10.45
CA PRO A 9 -1.51 3.37 -11.30
C PRO A 9 -2.79 3.48 -12.16
N ALA A 10 -3.12 4.73 -12.50
CA ALA A 10 -4.11 5.09 -13.50
C ALA A 10 -3.53 6.20 -14.39
N LYS A 11 -3.96 6.26 -15.66
CA LYS A 11 -3.52 7.34 -16.58
C LYS A 11 -4.01 8.72 -16.13
N SER A 12 -5.21 8.80 -15.57
CA SER A 12 -5.79 10.00 -14.99
C SER A 12 -6.88 9.63 -13.96
N VAL A 13 -7.14 10.54 -13.02
CA VAL A 13 -8.20 10.41 -12.00
C VAL A 13 -9.21 11.53 -12.23
N GLN A 14 -10.43 11.17 -12.61
CA GLN A 14 -11.52 12.12 -12.91
C GLN A 14 -12.85 11.63 -12.30
N PRO A 15 -13.61 12.48 -11.59
CA PRO A 15 -14.92 12.11 -11.05
C PRO A 15 -15.92 11.70 -12.15
N GLY A 16 -16.83 10.79 -11.80
CA GLY A 16 -17.94 10.39 -12.69
C GLY A 16 -17.57 9.43 -13.83
N HIS A 17 -16.28 9.19 -14.09
CA HIS A 17 -15.81 8.25 -15.11
C HIS A 17 -15.25 6.97 -14.48
N LYS A 18 -15.44 5.82 -15.13
CA LYS A 18 -14.79 4.58 -14.70
C LYS A 18 -13.28 4.67 -14.94
N ILE A 19 -12.52 4.78 -13.86
CA ILE A 19 -11.06 4.82 -13.90
C ILE A 19 -10.54 3.38 -14.09
N ARG A 20 -9.86 3.14 -15.21
CA ARG A 20 -9.16 1.86 -15.43
C ARG A 20 -7.76 1.95 -14.86
N THR A 21 -7.41 0.95 -14.06
CA THR A 21 -6.13 0.80 -13.40
C THR A 21 -5.39 -0.41 -13.98
N PHE A 22 -4.11 -0.55 -13.64
CA PHE A 22 -3.24 -1.64 -14.12
C PHE A 22 -2.07 -1.83 -13.16
N GLY A 23 -1.39 -2.98 -13.20
CA GLY A 23 -0.17 -3.19 -12.43
C GLY A 23 -0.41 -3.13 -10.91
N GLU A 24 -1.43 -3.84 -10.45
CA GLU A 24 -1.79 -3.94 -9.04
C GLU A 24 -0.62 -4.45 -8.18
N ARG A 25 -0.39 -3.77 -7.05
CA ARG A 25 0.54 -4.19 -6.01
C ARG A 25 -0.20 -4.35 -4.69
N TYR A 26 0.01 -5.49 -4.05
CA TYR A 26 -0.54 -5.80 -2.74
C TYR A 26 0.57 -5.77 -1.71
N ASP A 27 0.36 -5.02 -0.63
CA ASP A 27 1.26 -4.95 0.51
C ASP A 27 0.51 -5.30 1.80
N ALA A 28 1.24 -5.86 2.77
CA ALA A 28 0.71 -5.95 4.13
C ALA A 28 0.61 -4.54 4.71
N GLY A 29 -0.57 -4.19 5.22
CA GLY A 29 -0.91 -2.87 5.74
C GLY A 29 -1.39 -2.89 7.18
N GLY A 30 -1.52 -1.70 7.76
CA GLY A 30 -1.96 -1.48 9.14
C GLY A 30 -0.84 -0.97 10.04
N GLY A 31 -1.18 -0.08 10.99
CA GLY A 31 -0.21 0.71 11.75
C GLY A 31 0.90 -0.10 12.42
N GLY A 32 0.58 -1.24 13.05
CA GLY A 32 1.60 -2.10 13.66
C GLY A 32 2.54 -2.78 12.67
N ILE A 33 2.03 -3.18 11.49
CA ILE A 33 2.84 -3.78 10.41
C ILE A 33 3.75 -2.71 9.77
N ASN A 34 3.22 -1.51 9.54
CA ASN A 34 3.98 -0.41 8.98
C ASN A 34 5.11 0.04 9.93
N VAL A 35 4.83 0.16 11.23
CA VAL A 35 5.85 0.46 12.24
C VAL A 35 6.92 -0.62 12.31
N ALA A 36 6.53 -1.90 12.35
CA ALA A 36 7.49 -3.01 12.35
C ALA A 36 8.38 -3.04 11.10
N ARG A 37 7.82 -2.73 9.92
CA ARG A 37 8.57 -2.63 8.66
C ARG A 37 9.65 -1.54 8.73
N VAL A 38 9.28 -0.33 9.18
CA VAL A 38 10.23 0.79 9.30
C VAL A 38 11.35 0.47 10.29
N ILE A 39 11.02 -0.14 11.44
CA ILE A 39 12.03 -0.57 12.42
C ILE A 39 13.03 -1.54 11.78
N SER A 40 12.53 -2.53 11.04
CA SER A 40 13.36 -3.51 10.33
C SER A 40 14.26 -2.86 9.27
N GLU A 41 13.74 -1.91 8.48
CA GLU A 41 14.50 -1.20 7.44
C GLU A 41 15.62 -0.33 8.03
N LEU A 42 15.42 0.21 9.23
CA LEU A 42 16.42 0.99 9.96
C LEU A 42 17.43 0.12 10.74
N GLY A 43 17.43 -1.21 10.53
CA GLY A 43 18.36 -2.14 11.17
C GLY A 43 17.95 -2.56 12.59
N GLY A 44 16.79 -2.15 13.06
CA GLY A 44 16.20 -2.66 14.29
C GLY A 44 15.75 -4.09 14.09
N LYS A 45 16.32 -5.02 14.85
CA LYS A 45 15.83 -6.40 14.94
C LYS A 45 15.27 -6.64 16.33
N ARG A 46 14.22 -7.47 16.40
CA ARG A 46 13.72 -8.00 17.67
C ARG A 46 14.75 -8.95 18.28
#